data_AF-A0A1G2PL82-F1
#
_entry.id   AF-A0A1G2PL82-F1
#
_cell.length_a   1.000
_cell.length_b   1.000
_cell.length_c   1.000
_cell.angle_alpha   90.00
_cell.angle_beta   90.00
_cell.angle_gamma   90.00
#
_symmetry.space_group_name_H-M   'P 1'
#
loop_
_entity.id
_entity.type
_entity.pdbx_description
1 polymer ?
#
loop_
_entity_poly.entity_id
_entity_poly.type
_entity_poly.pdbx_seq_one_letter_code
_entity_poly.pdbx_strand_id
1 'polypeptide(L)'
;MEPYYKGKSPLTERFVHAFRGIWYAWQKEPNFRIEAFIAVGVLAAMIILPLHGLERAVLVLIITFVLALEVINSLFERMLDLIHPHFSPEVKRIKDTMAGAVLLAATAAVIIAGLILVRPLLLFDFTLQEFLIPFRTSFGIGFARIVTLLGGWQVIVGVGGLMSLILLVRQHYKHFTLLAGGLLGGELIVLLLKFLFSRPRPEAVEWVQAYGSSFPSGHVFLGTVLWLIVAYILTASETRRRYIWVMASTVIAFVVVSRIILSVHWFSDVVGGLLLGMFWFFFWFGLNEKLHEKESSSLPTF
;
A
#
# COMPACT_ATOMS: atom_id res chain seq x y z
N MET A 1 11.54 -15.89 -37.95
CA MET A 1 12.32 -14.67 -37.68
C MET A 1 11.64 -13.55 -38.48
N GLU A 2 10.95 -12.63 -37.82
CA GLU A 2 10.47 -11.43 -38.52
C GLU A 2 11.69 -10.60 -38.98
N PRO A 3 11.68 -10.07 -40.21
CA PRO A 3 12.83 -9.34 -40.74
C PRO A 3 13.07 -8.05 -39.96
N TYR A 4 14.32 -7.82 -39.58
CA TYR A 4 14.81 -6.58 -38.97
C TYR A 4 14.62 -5.41 -39.96
N TYR A 5 13.72 -4.49 -39.63
CA TYR A 5 13.18 -3.48 -40.54
C TYR A 5 14.24 -2.47 -41.04
N LYS A 6 14.54 -2.49 -42.34
CA LYS A 6 15.20 -1.42 -43.09
C LYS A 6 14.17 -0.71 -43.97
N GLY A 7 13.51 0.33 -43.44
CA GLY A 7 12.59 1.20 -44.18
C GLY A 7 11.75 2.11 -43.26
N LYS A 8 11.39 3.32 -43.72
CA LYS A 8 10.50 4.23 -42.95
C LYS A 8 9.08 3.65 -42.94
N SER A 9 8.73 2.91 -41.89
CA SER A 9 7.38 2.40 -41.70
C SER A 9 6.34 3.54 -41.66
N PRO A 10 5.09 3.30 -42.11
CA PRO A 10 3.95 4.18 -41.91
C PRO A 10 3.80 4.66 -40.46
N LEU A 11 3.27 5.86 -40.26
CA LEU A 11 3.12 6.46 -38.92
C LEU A 11 2.32 5.55 -37.97
N THR A 12 1.27 4.90 -38.47
CA THR A 12 0.44 3.96 -37.73
C THR A 12 1.24 2.76 -37.22
N GLU A 13 2.12 2.19 -38.06
CA GLU A 13 2.98 1.07 -37.66
C GLU A 13 3.96 1.49 -36.55
N ARG A 14 4.52 2.70 -36.59
CA ARG A 14 5.40 3.22 -35.52
C ARG A 14 4.68 3.32 -34.18
N PHE A 15 3.42 3.77 -34.16
CA PHE A 15 2.61 3.76 -32.95
C PHE A 15 2.36 2.33 -32.46
N VAL A 16 2.02 1.40 -33.35
CA VAL A 16 1.82 -0.02 -32.99
C VAL A 16 3.10 -0.63 -32.40
N HIS A 17 4.28 -0.29 -32.94
CA HIS A 17 5.56 -0.73 -32.37
C HIS A 17 5.82 -0.13 -30.99
N ALA A 18 5.54 1.16 -30.78
CA ALA A 18 5.68 1.80 -29.47
C ALA A 18 4.75 1.16 -28.42
N PHE A 19 3.49 0.91 -28.75
CA PHE A 19 2.55 0.23 -27.86
C PHE A 19 2.98 -1.20 -27.53
N ARG A 20 3.53 -1.94 -28.50
CA ARG A 20 4.12 -3.26 -28.25
C ARG A 20 5.27 -3.19 -27.25
N GLY A 21 6.10 -2.14 -27.31
CA GLY A 21 7.18 -1.91 -26.34
C GLY A 21 6.67 -1.68 -24.91
N ILE A 22 5.66 -0.83 -24.73
CA ILE A 22 5.04 -0.59 -23.41
C ILE A 22 4.35 -1.85 -22.88
N TRP A 23 3.64 -2.57 -23.74
CA TRP A 23 3.01 -3.84 -23.37
C TRP A 23 4.04 -4.90 -22.95
N TYR A 24 5.20 -4.91 -23.60
CA TYR A 24 6.31 -5.78 -23.22
C TYR A 24 6.84 -5.44 -21.82
N ALA A 25 7.06 -4.15 -21.52
CA ALA A 25 7.45 -3.70 -20.18
C ALA A 25 6.43 -4.11 -19.12
N TRP A 26 5.13 -3.92 -19.40
CA TRP A 26 4.04 -4.35 -18.50
C TRP A 26 4.10 -5.85 -18.16
N GLN A 27 4.39 -6.71 -19.13
CA GLN A 27 4.44 -8.15 -18.88
C GLN A 27 5.68 -8.59 -18.12
N LYS A 28 6.83 -7.95 -18.37
CA LYS A 28 8.13 -8.44 -17.90
C LYS A 28 8.64 -7.74 -16.66
N GLU A 29 8.26 -6.50 -16.42
CA GLU A 29 8.81 -5.67 -15.35
C GLU A 29 7.79 -5.52 -14.20
N PRO A 30 8.02 -6.13 -13.02
CA PRO A 30 7.15 -5.96 -11.86
C PRO A 30 7.09 -4.51 -11.36
N ASN A 31 8.23 -3.82 -11.33
CA ASN A 31 8.35 -2.44 -10.88
C ASN A 31 7.51 -1.50 -11.76
N PHE A 32 7.61 -1.62 -13.09
CA PHE A 32 6.79 -0.87 -14.03
C PHE A 32 5.28 -1.01 -13.76
N ARG A 33 4.82 -2.23 -13.42
CA ARG A 33 3.41 -2.45 -13.05
C ARG A 33 3.04 -1.73 -11.75
N ILE A 34 3.89 -1.79 -10.74
CA ILE A 34 3.65 -1.10 -9.46
C ILE A 34 3.56 0.41 -9.68
N GLU A 35 4.53 0.99 -10.39
CA GLU A 35 4.54 2.42 -10.72
C GLU A 35 3.33 2.82 -11.57
N ALA A 36 2.92 1.99 -12.53
CA ALA A 36 1.74 2.24 -13.34
C ALA A 36 0.45 2.19 -12.51
N PHE A 37 0.32 1.29 -11.54
CA PHE A 37 -0.83 1.29 -10.62
C PHE A 37 -0.85 2.53 -9.74
N ILE A 38 0.30 2.96 -9.22
CA ILE A 38 0.41 4.22 -8.45
C ILE A 38 0.02 5.41 -9.34
N ALA A 39 0.52 5.44 -10.58
CA ALA A 39 0.19 6.47 -11.56
C ALA A 39 -1.31 6.57 -11.84
N VAL A 40 -1.99 5.44 -12.03
CA VAL A 40 -3.46 5.40 -12.19
C VAL A 40 -4.16 5.98 -10.96
N GLY A 41 -3.69 5.66 -9.75
CA GLY A 41 -4.21 6.24 -8.50
C GLY A 41 -4.07 7.76 -8.43
N VAL A 42 -2.90 8.29 -8.80
CA VAL A 42 -2.65 9.74 -8.84
C VAL A 42 -3.50 10.42 -9.91
N LEU A 43 -3.61 9.84 -11.10
CA LEU A 43 -4.46 10.36 -12.18
C LEU A 43 -5.95 10.39 -11.78
N ALA A 44 -6.43 9.35 -11.09
CA ALA A 44 -7.79 9.34 -10.54
C ALA A 44 -7.98 10.42 -9.46
N ALA A 45 -6.99 10.59 -8.57
CA ALA A 45 -7.02 11.66 -7.57
C ALA A 45 -7.07 13.05 -8.21
N MET A 46 -6.42 13.26 -9.37
CA MET A 46 -6.45 14.55 -10.08
C MET A 46 -7.84 14.95 -10.61
N ILE A 47 -8.74 13.98 -10.81
CA ILE A 47 -10.12 14.23 -11.24
C ILE A 47 -10.97 14.73 -10.06
N ILE A 48 -10.72 14.18 -8.86
CA ILE A 48 -11.51 14.43 -7.65
C ILE A 48 -11.00 15.67 -6.91
N LEU A 49 -9.67 15.85 -6.86
CA LEU A 49 -9.05 16.91 -6.08
C LEU A 49 -9.04 18.24 -6.85
N PRO A 50 -9.25 19.38 -6.14
CA PRO A 50 -9.27 20.70 -6.75
C PRO A 50 -7.85 21.19 -7.08
N LEU A 51 -7.27 20.65 -8.15
CA LEU A 51 -5.94 20.99 -8.65
C LEU A 51 -5.97 22.04 -9.77
N HIS A 52 -4.98 22.92 -9.79
CA HIS A 52 -4.72 23.86 -10.86
C HIS A 52 -4.14 23.16 -12.11
N GLY A 53 -4.26 23.81 -13.28
CA GLY A 53 -3.77 23.25 -14.55
C GLY A 53 -2.27 22.93 -14.55
N LEU A 54 -1.44 23.78 -13.93
CA LEU A 54 -0.01 23.56 -13.81
C LEU A 54 0.32 22.38 -12.89
N GLU A 55 -0.36 22.25 -11.75
CA GLU A 55 -0.18 21.13 -10.82
C GLU A 55 -0.49 19.80 -11.51
N ARG A 56 -1.59 19.76 -12.29
CA ARG A 56 -1.95 18.60 -13.11
C ARG A 56 -0.87 18.27 -14.15
N ALA A 57 -0.37 19.28 -14.86
CA ALA A 57 0.69 19.09 -15.85
C ALA A 57 1.99 18.54 -15.22
N VAL A 58 2.39 19.07 -14.06
CA VAL A 58 3.58 18.60 -13.32
C VAL A 58 3.40 17.15 -12.88
N LEU A 59 2.24 16.77 -12.34
CA LEU A 59 1.97 15.39 -11.94
C LEU A 59 2.05 14.42 -13.12
N VAL A 60 1.45 14.74 -14.26
CA VAL A 60 1.55 13.91 -15.48
C VAL A 60 3.00 13.79 -15.94
N LEU A 61 3.75 14.89 -15.90
CA LEU A 61 5.14 14.91 -16.31
C LEU A 61 6.01 14.00 -15.44
N ILE A 62 5.93 14.11 -14.11
CA ILE A 62 6.73 13.27 -13.21
C ILE A 62 6.34 11.79 -13.30
N ILE A 63 5.06 11.47 -13.46
CA ILE A 63 4.58 10.09 -13.66
C ILE A 63 5.20 9.51 -14.94
N THR A 64 5.08 10.26 -16.04
CA THR A 64 5.59 9.81 -17.35
C THR A 64 7.11 9.67 -17.31
N PHE A 65 7.80 10.59 -16.62
CA PHE A 65 9.25 10.55 -16.45
C PHE A 65 9.72 9.31 -15.69
N VAL A 66 9.10 8.98 -14.56
CA VAL A 66 9.47 7.80 -13.77
C VAL A 66 9.22 6.51 -14.57
N LEU A 67 8.05 6.37 -15.19
CA LEU A 67 7.73 5.19 -16.01
C LEU A 67 8.68 5.05 -17.22
N ALA A 68 9.04 6.16 -17.87
CA ALA A 68 9.99 6.14 -18.97
C ALA A 68 11.38 5.72 -18.49
N LEU A 69 11.81 6.22 -17.32
CA LEU A 69 13.10 5.89 -16.74
C LEU A 69 13.18 4.41 -16.35
N GLU A 70 12.10 3.82 -15.84
CA GLU A 70 12.03 2.39 -15.56
C GLU A 70 12.15 1.54 -16.84
N VAL A 71 11.45 1.92 -17.91
CA VAL A 71 11.57 1.24 -19.22
C VAL A 71 12.99 1.34 -19.77
N ILE A 72 13.61 2.51 -19.65
CA ILE A 72 15.01 2.74 -20.07
C ILE A 72 15.96 1.88 -19.21
N ASN A 73 15.75 1.83 -17.90
CA ASN A 73 16.54 1.01 -16.99
C ASN A 73 16.50 -0.47 -17.38
N SER A 74 15.29 -1.02 -17.54
CA SER A 74 15.11 -2.42 -17.97
C SER A 74 15.69 -2.69 -19.36
N LEU A 75 15.63 -1.74 -20.28
CA LEU A 75 16.26 -1.87 -21.60
C LEU A 75 17.78 -2.01 -21.48
N PHE A 76 18.42 -1.12 -20.70
CA PHE A 76 19.86 -1.18 -20.48
C PHE A 76 20.28 -2.46 -19.74
N GLU A 77 19.51 -2.90 -18.74
CA GLU A 77 19.77 -4.17 -18.05
C GLU A 77 19.80 -5.34 -19.04
N ARG A 78 18.80 -5.42 -19.94
CA ARG A 78 18.74 -6.46 -20.97
C ARG A 78 19.87 -6.36 -21.97
N MET A 79 20.25 -5.15 -22.39
CA MET A 79 21.38 -4.95 -23.30
C MET A 79 22.68 -5.42 -22.65
N LEU A 80 22.90 -5.10 -21.38
CA LEU A 80 24.06 -5.56 -20.62
C LEU A 80 24.08 -7.08 -20.47
N ASP A 81 22.92 -7.72 -20.24
CA ASP A 81 22.83 -9.18 -20.15
C ASP A 81 23.10 -9.89 -21.49
N LEU A 82 22.82 -9.22 -22.62
CA LEU A 82 23.16 -9.73 -23.95
C LEU A 82 24.66 -9.59 -24.26
N ILE A 83 25.30 -8.51 -23.79
CA ILE A 83 26.73 -8.24 -24.03
C ILE A 83 27.62 -9.04 -23.06
N HIS A 84 27.22 -9.13 -21.80
CA HIS A 84 27.93 -9.80 -20.71
C HIS A 84 27.01 -10.81 -20.00
N PRO A 85 26.81 -12.01 -20.59
CA PRO A 85 25.93 -13.05 -20.03
C PRO A 85 26.49 -13.73 -18.77
N HIS A 86 27.78 -13.55 -18.48
CA HIS A 86 28.42 -14.02 -17.24
C HIS A 86 28.57 -12.87 -16.25
N PHE A 87 28.56 -13.21 -14.96
CA PHE A 87 28.71 -12.23 -13.90
C PHE A 87 30.02 -11.43 -14.05
N SER A 88 29.89 -10.10 -14.08
CA SER A 88 31.01 -9.14 -14.01
C SER A 88 30.74 -8.14 -12.87
N PRO A 89 31.73 -7.89 -11.99
CA PRO A 89 31.63 -6.85 -10.97
C PRO A 89 31.33 -5.46 -11.54
N GLU A 90 31.85 -5.15 -12.73
CA GLU A 90 31.63 -3.89 -13.43
C GLU A 90 30.19 -3.76 -13.91
N VAL A 91 29.64 -4.81 -14.54
CA VAL A 91 28.23 -4.83 -14.97
C VAL A 91 27.29 -4.69 -13.77
N LYS A 92 27.61 -5.35 -12.65
CA LYS A 92 26.86 -5.19 -11.41
C LYS A 92 26.84 -3.72 -10.96
N ARG A 93 28.00 -3.05 -10.92
CA ARG A 93 28.09 -1.62 -10.52
C ARG A 93 27.29 -0.71 -11.45
N ILE A 94 27.28 -0.99 -12.76
CA ILE A 94 26.48 -0.23 -13.73
C ILE A 94 24.99 -0.40 -13.43
N LYS A 95 24.52 -1.65 -13.27
CA LYS A 95 23.12 -1.94 -12.93
C LYS A 95 22.71 -1.30 -11.59
N ASP A 96 23.54 -1.41 -10.57
CA ASP A 96 23.30 -0.80 -9.26
C ASP A 96 23.19 0.74 -9.37
N THR A 97 24.03 1.35 -10.21
CA THR A 97 24.02 2.82 -10.44
C THR A 97 22.76 3.25 -11.18
N MET A 98 22.33 2.50 -12.20
CA MET A 98 21.10 2.77 -12.95
C MET A 98 19.86 2.62 -12.06
N ALA A 99 19.78 1.56 -11.26
CA ALA A 99 18.74 1.38 -10.26
C ALA A 99 18.74 2.53 -9.23
N GLY A 100 19.91 3.01 -8.83
CA GLY A 100 20.06 4.19 -7.97
C GLY A 100 19.47 5.46 -8.61
N ALA A 101 19.66 5.66 -9.92
CA ALA A 101 19.09 6.80 -10.64
C ALA A 101 17.55 6.73 -10.69
N VAL A 102 16.97 5.55 -10.94
CA VAL A 102 15.52 5.31 -10.87
C VAL A 102 14.99 5.63 -9.47
N LEU A 103 15.66 5.13 -8.43
CA LEU A 103 15.26 5.37 -7.03
C LEU A 103 15.25 6.86 -6.68
N LEU A 104 16.27 7.62 -7.11
CA LEU A 104 16.32 9.07 -6.92
C LEU A 104 15.16 9.78 -7.62
N ALA A 105 14.87 9.41 -8.87
CA ALA A 105 13.76 9.98 -9.64
C ALA A 105 12.40 9.66 -9.00
N ALA A 106 12.18 8.41 -8.59
CA ALA A 106 10.96 7.99 -7.92
C ALA A 106 10.78 8.72 -6.57
N THR A 107 11.86 8.88 -5.80
CA THR A 107 11.85 9.63 -4.53
C THR A 107 11.47 11.10 -4.76
N ALA A 108 12.09 11.75 -5.74
CA ALA A 108 11.76 13.13 -6.11
C ALA A 108 10.29 13.25 -6.56
N ALA A 109 9.81 12.31 -7.36
CA ALA A 109 8.41 12.28 -7.81
C ALA A 109 7.44 12.15 -6.63
N VAL A 110 7.71 11.29 -5.64
CA VAL A 110 6.89 11.15 -4.43
C VAL A 110 6.87 12.45 -3.63
N ILE A 111 8.02 13.12 -3.46
CA ILE A 111 8.10 14.40 -2.75
C ILE A 111 7.28 15.48 -3.48
N ILE A 112 7.48 15.64 -4.79
CA ILE A 112 6.76 16.61 -5.61
C ILE A 112 5.25 16.34 -5.57
N ALA A 113 4.84 15.07 -5.74
CA ALA A 113 3.44 14.69 -5.66
C ALA A 113 2.85 14.99 -4.28
N GLY A 114 3.59 14.72 -3.20
CA GLY A 114 3.18 15.08 -1.84
C GLY A 114 2.96 16.59 -1.67
N LEU A 115 3.91 17.42 -2.12
CA LEU A 115 3.80 18.87 -2.05
C LEU A 115 2.58 19.42 -2.80
N ILE A 116 2.26 18.83 -3.95
CA ILE A 116 1.10 19.22 -4.76
C ILE A 116 -0.21 18.72 -4.15
N LEU A 117 -0.27 17.46 -3.71
CA LEU A 117 -1.52 16.78 -3.35
C LEU A 117 -1.95 17.01 -1.91
N VAL A 118 -1.05 17.33 -0.97
CA VAL A 118 -1.38 17.46 0.46
C VAL A 118 -2.46 18.51 0.70
N ARG A 119 -2.29 19.74 0.19
CA ARG A 119 -3.28 20.82 0.45
C ARG A 119 -4.66 20.51 -0.16
N PRO A 120 -4.79 20.14 -1.44
CA PRO A 120 -6.06 19.73 -2.04
C PRO A 120 -6.72 18.55 -1.31
N LEU A 121 -5.92 17.58 -0.85
CA LEU A 121 -6.42 16.45 -0.07
C LEU A 121 -7.01 16.88 1.28
N LEU A 122 -6.36 17.83 1.97
CA LEU A 122 -6.90 18.39 3.20
C LEU A 122 -8.21 19.15 2.95
N LEU A 123 -8.34 19.90 1.85
CA LEU A 123 -9.59 20.56 1.47
C LEU A 123 -10.70 19.56 1.14
N PHE A 124 -10.34 18.47 0.46
CA PHE A 124 -11.26 17.37 0.17
C PHE A 124 -11.76 16.70 1.46
N ASP A 125 -10.91 16.55 2.47
CA ASP A 125 -11.32 16.00 3.77
C ASP A 125 -12.47 16.80 4.38
N PHE A 126 -12.41 18.14 4.39
CA PHE A 126 -13.50 18.98 4.88
C PHE A 126 -14.77 18.84 4.04
N THR A 127 -14.62 18.92 2.71
CA THR A 127 -15.75 18.82 1.77
C THR A 127 -16.49 17.49 1.93
N LEU A 128 -15.75 16.39 2.09
CA LEU A 128 -16.34 15.07 2.28
C LEU A 128 -17.07 14.96 3.64
N GLN A 129 -16.52 15.55 4.70
CA GLN A 129 -17.16 15.54 6.01
C GLN A 129 -18.51 16.26 5.99
N GLU A 130 -18.59 17.41 5.33
CA GLU A 130 -19.84 18.15 5.13
C GLU A 130 -20.85 17.35 4.28
N PHE A 131 -20.40 16.76 3.18
CA PHE A 131 -21.23 15.90 2.34
C PHE A 131 -21.82 14.71 3.10
N LEU A 132 -21.12 14.20 4.12
CA LEU A 132 -21.55 13.05 4.90
C LEU A 132 -22.54 13.38 6.03
N ILE A 133 -22.80 14.65 6.33
CA ILE A 133 -23.73 15.06 7.41
C ILE A 133 -25.11 14.40 7.28
N PRO A 134 -25.79 14.37 6.11
CA PRO A 134 -27.12 13.76 5.97
C PRO A 134 -27.13 12.25 6.22
N PHE A 135 -25.98 11.58 6.06
CA PHE A 135 -25.84 10.13 6.24
C PHE A 135 -25.62 9.74 7.70
N ARG A 136 -25.36 10.69 8.60
CA ARG A 136 -25.14 10.48 10.05
C ARG A 136 -26.45 10.37 10.83
N THR A 137 -27.34 9.51 10.34
CA THR A 137 -28.58 9.16 11.05
C THR A 137 -28.27 8.33 12.29
N SER A 138 -29.20 8.23 13.23
CA SER A 138 -29.06 7.37 14.42
C SER A 138 -28.72 5.92 14.06
N PHE A 139 -29.32 5.41 12.98
CA PHE A 139 -29.00 4.09 12.44
C PHE A 139 -27.58 4.02 11.90
N GLY A 140 -27.18 4.98 11.05
CA GLY A 140 -25.83 5.03 10.46
C GLY A 140 -24.73 5.10 11.52
N ILE A 141 -24.92 5.93 12.54
CA ILE A 141 -24.01 6.05 13.68
C ILE A 141 -24.01 4.76 14.51
N GLY A 142 -25.18 4.20 14.84
CA GLY A 142 -25.29 2.96 15.62
C GLY A 142 -24.60 1.79 14.93
N PHE A 143 -24.84 1.62 13.63
CA PHE A 143 -24.19 0.60 12.81
C PHE A 143 -22.68 0.81 12.75
N ALA A 144 -22.22 2.04 12.48
CA ALA A 144 -20.79 2.34 12.42
C ALA A 144 -20.07 2.09 13.75
N ARG A 145 -20.73 2.31 14.91
CA ARG A 145 -20.18 2.00 16.24
C ARG A 145 -19.94 0.51 16.46
N ILE A 146 -20.84 -0.34 15.98
CA ILE A 146 -20.70 -1.79 16.12
C ILE A 146 -19.58 -2.27 15.20
N VAL A 147 -19.64 -1.85 13.93
CA VAL A 147 -18.66 -2.24 12.91
C VAL A 147 -17.25 -1.80 13.28
N THR A 148 -17.09 -0.58 13.82
CA THR A 148 -15.75 -0.08 14.13
C THR A 148 -15.07 -0.91 15.23
N LEU A 149 -15.79 -1.69 16.04
CA LEU A 149 -15.19 -2.59 17.04
C LEU A 149 -14.30 -3.63 16.38
N LEU A 150 -14.58 -4.03 15.13
CA LEU A 150 -13.78 -4.99 14.38
C LEU A 150 -12.35 -4.49 14.07
N GLY A 151 -12.13 -3.18 14.10
CA GLY A 151 -10.80 -2.57 14.08
C GLY A 151 -10.36 -1.99 15.42
N GLY A 152 -11.18 -2.13 16.46
CA GLY A 152 -10.95 -1.54 17.77
C GLY A 152 -9.98 -2.34 18.63
N TRP A 153 -9.45 -1.68 19.66
CA TRP A 153 -8.53 -2.31 20.62
C TRP A 153 -9.17 -3.52 21.32
N GLN A 154 -10.50 -3.55 21.46
CA GLN A 154 -11.23 -4.66 22.06
C GLN A 154 -11.02 -5.97 21.27
N VAL A 155 -11.13 -5.91 19.94
CA VAL A 155 -10.91 -7.07 19.07
C VAL A 155 -9.42 -7.37 18.93
N ILE A 156 -8.58 -6.34 18.82
CA ILE A 156 -7.12 -6.52 18.71
C ILE A 156 -6.55 -7.23 19.94
N VAL A 157 -6.88 -6.76 21.15
CA VAL A 157 -6.41 -7.36 22.41
C VAL A 157 -7.15 -8.66 22.69
N GLY A 158 -8.47 -8.69 22.55
CA GLY A 158 -9.28 -9.87 22.84
C GLY A 158 -9.00 -11.01 21.88
N VAL A 159 -9.30 -10.83 20.60
CA VAL A 159 -9.14 -11.88 19.57
C VAL A 159 -7.67 -12.03 19.20
N GLY A 160 -6.96 -10.94 18.89
CA GLY A 160 -5.54 -11.00 18.51
C GLY A 160 -4.65 -11.53 19.63
N GLY A 161 -4.89 -11.11 20.88
CA GLY A 161 -4.17 -11.62 22.05
C GLY A 161 -4.47 -13.09 22.34
N LEU A 162 -5.76 -13.49 22.34
CA LEU A 162 -6.13 -14.90 22.53
C LEU A 162 -5.56 -15.80 21.43
N MET A 163 -5.67 -15.40 20.16
CA MET A 163 -5.08 -16.13 19.03
C MET A 163 -3.56 -16.25 19.18
N SER A 164 -2.88 -15.16 19.58
CA SER A 164 -1.44 -15.18 19.83
C SER A 164 -1.09 -16.18 20.94
N LEU A 165 -1.84 -16.20 22.05
CA LEU A 165 -1.63 -17.15 23.14
C LEU A 165 -1.85 -18.60 22.67
N ILE A 166 -2.91 -18.87 21.92
CA ILE A 166 -3.19 -20.20 21.37
C ILE A 166 -2.06 -20.66 20.46
N LEU A 167 -1.58 -19.79 19.56
CA LEU A 167 -0.48 -20.09 18.65
C LEU A 167 0.82 -20.36 19.40
N LEU A 168 1.09 -19.62 20.47
CA LEU A 168 2.25 -19.82 21.33
C LEU A 168 2.19 -21.16 22.06
N VAL A 169 1.07 -21.49 22.71
CA VAL A 169 0.89 -22.76 23.44
C VAL A 169 0.94 -23.96 22.49
N ARG A 170 0.44 -23.81 21.27
CA ARG A 170 0.51 -24.83 20.21
C ARG A 170 1.85 -24.87 19.46
N GLN A 171 2.84 -24.07 19.89
CA GLN A 171 4.18 -24.03 19.31
C GLN A 171 4.21 -23.64 17.82
N HIS A 172 3.19 -22.92 17.33
CA HIS A 172 3.16 -22.36 15.99
C HIS A 172 3.90 -21.02 15.94
N TYR A 173 5.19 -21.02 16.29
CA TYR A 173 5.99 -19.82 16.52
C TYR A 173 6.02 -18.86 15.33
N LYS A 174 6.06 -19.38 14.10
CA LYS A 174 6.00 -18.56 12.87
C LYS A 174 4.73 -17.73 12.77
N HIS A 175 3.58 -18.33 13.05
CA HIS A 175 2.28 -17.62 13.02
C HIS A 175 2.09 -16.73 14.25
N PHE A 176 2.59 -17.16 15.41
CA PHE A 176 2.61 -16.35 16.63
C PHE A 176 3.39 -15.05 16.43
N THR A 177 4.64 -15.15 15.96
CA THR A 177 5.52 -13.99 15.72
C THR A 177 4.97 -13.09 14.62
N LEU A 178 4.36 -13.66 13.57
CA LEU A 178 3.64 -12.90 12.55
C LEU A 178 2.53 -12.04 13.18
N LEU A 179 1.65 -12.64 13.97
CA LEU A 179 0.50 -11.96 14.58
C LEU A 179 0.93 -10.98 15.68
N ALA A 180 1.66 -11.44 16.70
CA ALA A 180 2.06 -10.62 17.83
C ALA A 180 3.01 -9.49 17.41
N GLY A 181 4.02 -9.78 16.59
CA GLY A 181 4.94 -8.78 16.07
C GLY A 181 4.25 -7.79 15.12
N GLY A 182 3.33 -8.27 14.30
CA GLY A 182 2.54 -7.43 13.40
C GLY A 182 1.68 -6.42 14.17
N LEU A 183 0.99 -6.86 15.23
CA LEU A 183 0.14 -5.99 16.04
C LEU A 183 0.95 -5.04 16.94
N LEU A 184 1.97 -5.55 17.66
CA LEU A 184 2.78 -4.73 18.56
C LEU A 184 3.63 -3.72 17.80
N GLY A 185 4.32 -4.14 16.75
CA GLY A 185 5.09 -3.24 15.89
C GLY A 185 4.19 -2.23 15.18
N GLY A 186 3.00 -2.67 14.75
CA GLY A 186 1.98 -1.78 14.18
C GLY A 186 1.53 -0.69 15.15
N GLU A 187 1.29 -1.03 16.42
CA GLU A 187 0.90 -0.06 17.46
C GLU A 187 2.01 0.97 17.68
N LEU A 188 3.27 0.54 17.77
CA LEU A 188 4.41 1.45 17.92
C LEU A 188 4.53 2.42 16.74
N ILE A 189 4.31 1.94 15.51
CA ILE A 189 4.30 2.79 14.31
C ILE A 189 3.15 3.80 14.38
N VAL A 190 1.94 3.37 14.75
CA VAL A 190 0.78 4.26 14.88
C VAL A 190 1.04 5.33 15.93
N LEU A 191 1.62 4.98 17.08
CA LEU A 191 1.97 5.93 18.14
C LEU A 191 3.03 6.93 17.67
N LEU A 192 4.09 6.46 17.02
CA LEU A 192 5.14 7.32 16.46
C LEU A 192 4.56 8.31 15.44
N LEU A 193 3.75 7.84 14.50
CA LEU A 193 3.16 8.71 13.47
C LEU A 193 2.16 9.71 14.09
N LYS A 194 1.37 9.29 15.08
CA LYS A 194 0.47 10.21 15.81
C LYS A 194 1.25 11.32 16.52
N PHE A 195 2.41 11.01 17.08
CA PHE A 195 3.31 11.98 17.67
C PHE A 195 3.92 12.92 16.61
N LEU A 196 4.49 12.38 15.54
CA LEU A 196 5.15 13.16 14.48
C LEU A 196 4.20 14.12 13.75
N PHE A 197 2.99 13.67 13.43
CA PHE A 197 2.04 14.49 12.67
C PHE A 197 1.14 15.37 13.53
N SER A 198 0.84 14.95 14.77
CA SER A 198 0.01 15.70 15.72
C SER A 198 -1.26 16.33 15.11
N ARG A 199 -1.85 15.63 14.13
CA ARG A 199 -2.95 16.17 13.32
C ARG A 199 -4.23 16.31 14.15
N PRO A 200 -4.92 17.46 14.13
CA PRO A 200 -6.21 17.62 14.79
C PRO A 200 -7.30 16.74 14.15
N ARG A 201 -8.24 16.26 14.97
CA ARG A 201 -9.40 15.48 14.50
C ARG A 201 -10.45 16.42 13.88
N PRO A 202 -11.37 15.87 13.05
CA PRO A 202 -12.62 16.57 12.76
C PRO A 202 -13.35 16.87 14.07
N GLU A 203 -14.18 17.92 14.08
CA GLU A 203 -15.12 18.12 15.18
C GLU A 203 -15.97 16.86 15.32
N ALA A 204 -15.77 16.15 16.43
CA ALA A 204 -16.45 14.91 16.67
C ALA A 204 -17.93 15.23 16.91
N VAL A 205 -18.82 14.42 16.33
CA VAL A 205 -20.19 14.38 16.83
C VAL A 205 -20.08 14.02 18.31
N GLU A 206 -20.66 14.84 19.22
CA GLU A 206 -20.45 14.82 20.70
C GLU A 206 -20.46 13.42 21.35
N TRP A 207 -21.06 12.45 20.68
CA TRP A 207 -21.38 11.13 21.19
C TRP A 207 -20.25 10.09 21.09
N VAL A 208 -19.09 10.37 20.46
CA VAL A 208 -17.97 9.40 20.36
C VAL A 208 -16.65 10.05 20.79
N GLN A 209 -16.22 9.70 22.00
CA GLN A 209 -14.92 10.12 22.54
C GLN A 209 -13.78 9.44 21.77
N ALA A 210 -12.85 10.24 21.26
CA ALA A 210 -11.67 9.74 20.56
C ALA A 210 -10.41 10.47 21.07
N TYR A 211 -9.48 9.70 21.63
CA TYR A 211 -8.28 10.24 22.27
C TYR A 211 -7.08 10.33 21.28
N GLY A 212 -6.21 11.31 21.49
CA GLY A 212 -4.97 11.51 20.72
C GLY A 212 -5.16 11.99 19.27
N SER A 213 -4.04 12.14 18.55
CA SER A 213 -3.97 12.68 17.18
C SER A 213 -4.78 11.89 16.15
N SER A 214 -5.21 12.55 15.06
CA SER A 214 -6.07 11.96 14.04
C SER A 214 -5.33 11.02 13.08
N PHE A 215 -4.13 11.41 12.63
CA PHE A 215 -3.38 10.66 11.62
C PHE A 215 -2.36 9.70 12.25
N PRO A 216 -2.23 8.45 11.75
CA PRO A 216 -3.20 7.73 10.93
C PRO A 216 -4.35 7.16 11.79
N SER A 217 -5.39 6.66 11.15
CA SER A 217 -6.45 5.95 11.87
C SER A 217 -5.95 4.59 12.39
N GLY A 218 -5.71 4.49 13.70
CA GLY A 218 -5.25 3.25 14.35
C GLY A 218 -6.22 2.07 14.17
N HIS A 219 -7.53 2.32 14.15
CA HIS A 219 -8.52 1.27 13.90
C HIS A 219 -8.39 0.65 12.51
N VAL A 220 -8.10 1.49 11.52
CA VAL A 220 -7.95 1.05 10.13
C VAL A 220 -6.59 0.41 9.96
N PHE A 221 -5.52 0.99 10.50
CA PHE A 221 -4.18 0.45 10.43
C PHE A 221 -4.11 -0.96 11.05
N LEU A 222 -4.43 -1.07 12.34
CA LEU A 222 -4.29 -2.32 13.08
C LEU A 222 -5.36 -3.33 12.69
N GLY A 223 -6.58 -2.86 12.39
CA GLY A 223 -7.62 -3.71 11.82
C GLY A 223 -7.17 -4.34 10.50
N THR A 224 -6.57 -3.56 9.60
CA THR A 224 -6.00 -4.07 8.34
C THR A 224 -4.95 -5.15 8.60
N VAL A 225 -3.98 -4.86 9.48
CA VAL A 225 -2.93 -5.83 9.83
C VAL A 225 -3.53 -7.11 10.42
N LEU A 226 -4.44 -6.98 11.39
CA LEU A 226 -5.11 -8.12 12.03
C LEU A 226 -5.85 -8.98 11.01
N TRP A 227 -6.75 -8.40 10.21
CA TRP A 227 -7.61 -9.17 9.32
C TRP A 227 -6.85 -9.78 8.14
N LEU A 228 -5.77 -9.14 7.65
CA LEU A 228 -4.89 -9.75 6.64
C LEU A 228 -4.09 -10.94 7.22
N ILE A 229 -3.58 -10.82 8.45
CA ILE A 229 -2.87 -11.93 9.12
C ILE A 229 -3.83 -13.08 9.43
N VAL A 230 -5.03 -12.79 9.94
CA VAL A 230 -6.07 -13.80 10.19
C VAL A 230 -6.43 -14.51 8.88
N ALA A 231 -6.66 -13.77 7.80
CA ALA A 231 -6.92 -14.36 6.49
C ALA A 231 -5.76 -15.24 6.01
N TYR A 232 -4.51 -14.80 6.19
CA TYR A 232 -3.33 -15.60 5.85
C TYR A 232 -3.30 -16.92 6.64
N ILE A 233 -3.39 -16.87 7.97
CA ILE A 233 -3.33 -18.04 8.85
C ILE A 233 -4.42 -19.06 8.49
N LEU A 234 -5.63 -18.58 8.16
CA LEU A 234 -6.76 -19.45 7.82
C LEU A 234 -6.72 -20.03 6.41
N THR A 235 -5.78 -19.63 5.54
CA THR A 235 -5.81 -19.97 4.10
C THR A 235 -4.73 -20.94 3.62
N ALA A 236 -3.96 -21.55 4.52
CA ALA A 236 -2.81 -22.40 4.18
C ALA A 236 -3.12 -23.62 3.28
N SER A 237 -4.36 -24.13 3.24
CA SER A 237 -4.73 -25.31 2.41
C SER A 237 -6.21 -25.38 2.00
N GLU A 238 -6.92 -24.25 2.04
CA GLU A 238 -8.39 -24.23 2.01
C GLU A 238 -8.99 -23.92 0.62
N THR A 239 -9.90 -24.78 0.13
CA THR A 239 -10.76 -24.53 -1.04
C THR A 239 -11.55 -23.22 -0.90
N ARG A 240 -11.77 -22.77 0.34
CA ARG A 240 -12.52 -21.55 0.68
C ARG A 240 -11.65 -20.29 0.72
N ARG A 241 -10.38 -20.36 0.33
CA ARG A 241 -9.43 -19.23 0.38
C ARG A 241 -10.02 -17.93 -0.17
N ARG A 242 -10.65 -17.96 -1.35
CA ARG A 242 -11.26 -16.77 -1.95
C ARG A 242 -12.27 -16.08 -1.02
N TYR A 243 -13.10 -16.86 -0.32
CA TYR A 243 -14.15 -16.33 0.55
C TYR A 243 -13.59 -15.71 1.81
N ILE A 244 -12.51 -16.28 2.36
CA ILE A 244 -11.83 -15.74 3.55
C ILE A 244 -11.21 -14.38 3.23
N TRP A 245 -10.51 -14.26 2.10
CA TRP A 245 -9.93 -12.99 1.67
C TRP A 245 -11.02 -11.95 1.36
N VAL A 246 -12.09 -12.32 0.68
CA VAL A 246 -13.25 -11.44 0.45
C VAL A 246 -13.87 -10.98 1.78
N MET A 247 -14.01 -11.86 2.76
CA MET A 247 -14.53 -11.52 4.08
C MET A 247 -13.62 -10.53 4.80
N ALA A 248 -12.31 -10.80 4.86
CA ALA A 248 -11.35 -9.91 5.50
C ALA A 248 -11.34 -8.52 4.84
N SER A 249 -11.33 -8.46 3.49
CA SER A 249 -11.42 -7.20 2.76
C SER A 249 -12.73 -6.45 3.03
N THR A 250 -13.84 -7.18 3.15
CA THR A 250 -15.17 -6.61 3.47
C THR A 250 -15.17 -6.02 4.87
N VAL A 251 -14.61 -6.73 5.86
CA VAL A 251 -14.47 -6.21 7.23
C VAL A 251 -13.60 -4.96 7.26
N ILE A 252 -12.45 -4.95 6.57
CA ILE A 252 -11.57 -3.79 6.48
C ILE A 252 -12.31 -2.60 5.84
N ALA A 253 -13.05 -2.82 4.75
CA ALA A 253 -13.82 -1.78 4.09
C ALA A 253 -14.92 -1.20 5.00
N PHE A 254 -15.61 -2.05 5.77
CA PHE A 254 -16.59 -1.62 6.75
C PHE A 254 -15.97 -0.82 7.89
N VAL A 255 -14.80 -1.23 8.40
CA VAL A 255 -14.04 -0.45 9.39
C VAL A 255 -13.66 0.91 8.80
N VAL A 256 -13.09 0.96 7.59
CA VAL A 256 -12.76 2.19 6.85
C VAL A 256 -13.95 3.16 6.81
N VAL A 257 -15.10 2.70 6.31
CA VAL A 257 -16.31 3.53 6.18
C VAL A 257 -16.81 3.99 7.55
N SER A 258 -16.80 3.11 8.55
CA SER A 258 -17.26 3.44 9.90
C SER A 258 -16.49 4.63 10.51
N ARG A 259 -15.17 4.73 10.29
CA ARG A 259 -14.35 5.82 10.85
C ARG A 259 -14.70 7.19 10.27
N ILE A 260 -15.11 7.23 9.00
CA ILE A 260 -15.50 8.46 8.30
C ILE A 260 -16.93 8.86 8.70
N ILE A 261 -17.87 7.90 8.77
CA ILE A 261 -19.25 8.17 9.22
C ILE A 261 -19.27 8.70 10.66
N LEU A 262 -18.45 8.13 11.54
CA LEU A 262 -18.37 8.55 12.94
C LEU A 262 -17.71 9.92 13.14
N SER A 263 -17.20 10.58 12.08
CA SER A 263 -16.55 11.90 12.15
C SER A 263 -15.35 11.97 13.10
N VAL A 264 -14.68 10.85 13.35
CA VAL A 264 -13.54 10.77 14.28
C VAL A 264 -12.18 10.81 13.57
N HIS A 265 -12.19 10.66 12.24
CA HIS A 265 -11.02 10.71 11.37
C HIS A 265 -11.39 11.37 10.05
N TRP A 266 -10.41 12.06 9.45
CA TRP A 266 -10.49 12.55 8.08
C TRP A 266 -10.37 11.38 7.08
N PHE A 267 -10.81 11.59 5.84
CA PHE A 267 -10.70 10.56 4.80
C PHE A 267 -9.25 10.16 4.56
N SER A 268 -8.34 11.13 4.49
CA SER A 268 -6.92 10.88 4.34
C SER A 268 -6.27 10.16 5.53
N ASP A 269 -6.80 10.28 6.76
CA ASP A 269 -6.32 9.49 7.90
C ASP A 269 -6.65 8.01 7.74
N VAL A 270 -7.82 7.73 7.17
CA VAL A 270 -8.34 6.38 6.94
C VAL A 270 -7.62 5.73 5.77
N VAL A 271 -7.47 6.45 4.65
CA VAL A 271 -6.67 5.98 3.51
C VAL A 271 -5.21 5.78 3.91
N GLY A 272 -4.62 6.74 4.64
CA GLY A 272 -3.25 6.62 5.16
C GLY A 272 -3.10 5.43 6.09
N GLY A 273 -4.05 5.23 7.02
CA GLY A 273 -4.06 4.05 7.90
C GLY A 273 -4.15 2.74 7.14
N LEU A 274 -4.98 2.66 6.09
CA LEU A 274 -5.13 1.48 5.25
C LEU A 274 -3.83 1.15 4.49
N LEU A 275 -3.26 2.13 3.78
CA LEU A 275 -2.06 1.95 2.99
C LEU A 275 -0.84 1.61 3.85
N LEU A 276 -0.66 2.32 4.97
CA LEU A 276 0.44 2.05 5.90
C LEU A 276 0.27 0.70 6.62
N GLY A 277 -0.96 0.31 6.95
CA GLY A 277 -1.27 -1.00 7.52
C GLY A 277 -0.97 -2.14 6.54
N MET A 278 -1.34 -2.00 5.26
CA MET A 278 -0.98 -2.95 4.21
C MET A 278 0.54 -3.03 4.02
N PHE A 279 1.21 -1.89 3.93
CA PHE A 279 2.67 -1.83 3.80
C PHE A 279 3.34 -2.56 4.97
N TRP A 280 2.95 -2.25 6.20
CA TRP A 280 3.48 -2.89 7.39
C TRP A 280 3.21 -4.40 7.40
N PHE A 281 2.01 -4.84 7.02
CA PHE A 281 1.69 -6.25 6.89
C PHE A 281 2.66 -6.95 5.94
N PHE A 282 2.84 -6.46 4.70
CA PHE A 282 3.72 -7.11 3.72
C PHE A 282 5.20 -7.05 4.12
N PHE A 283 5.63 -5.93 4.68
CA PHE A 283 7.00 -5.77 5.18
C PHE A 283 7.29 -6.76 6.31
N TRP A 284 6.44 -6.78 7.34
CA TRP A 284 6.59 -7.66 8.48
C TRP A 284 6.44 -9.13 8.07
N PHE A 285 5.50 -9.43 7.18
CA PHE A 285 5.34 -10.77 6.60
C PHE A 285 6.65 -11.26 5.96
N GLY A 286 7.24 -10.48 5.05
CA GLY A 286 8.48 -10.85 4.38
C GLY A 286 9.67 -10.97 5.34
N LEU A 287 9.73 -10.14 6.38
CA LEU A 287 10.76 -10.25 7.42
C LEU A 287 10.56 -11.52 8.27
N ASN A 288 9.32 -11.79 8.68
CA ASN A 288 8.96 -12.96 9.47
C ASN A 288 9.25 -14.27 8.72
N GLU A 289 8.93 -14.35 7.42
CA GLU A 289 9.30 -15.47 6.57
C GLU A 289 10.82 -15.73 6.60
N LYS A 290 11.64 -14.69 6.40
CA LYS A 290 13.12 -14.81 6.43
C LYS A 290 13.67 -15.26 7.78
N LEU A 291 13.05 -14.83 8.89
CA LEU A 291 13.47 -15.25 10.23
C LEU A 291 13.28 -16.75 10.44
N HIS A 292 12.15 -17.29 9.98
CA HIS A 292 11.79 -18.70 10.16
C HIS A 292 12.35 -19.63 9.05
N GLU A 293 12.73 -19.10 7.89
CA GLU A 293 13.48 -19.85 6.87
C GLU A 293 14.87 -20.25 7.39
N LYS A 294 15.58 -19.32 8.05
CA LYS A 294 16.93 -19.58 8.59
C LYS A 294 16.96 -20.67 9.65
N GLU A 295 15.96 -20.72 10.55
CA GLU A 295 15.84 -21.76 11.58
C GLU A 295 15.66 -23.16 10.98
N SER A 296 14.93 -23.28 9.85
CA SER A 296 14.73 -24.57 9.17
C SER A 296 16.00 -25.11 8.48
N SER A 297 16.90 -24.21 8.06
CA SER A 297 18.16 -24.56 7.37
C SER A 297 19.34 -24.86 8.31
N SER A 298 19.20 -24.56 9.61
CA SER A 298 20.26 -24.72 10.62
C SER A 298 20.19 -26.02 11.43
N LEU A 299 19.22 -26.90 11.18
CA LEU A 299 19.16 -28.21 11.82
C LEU A 299 20.09 -29.19 11.07
N PRO A 300 21.06 -29.82 11.74
CA PRO A 300 21.85 -30.88 11.12
C PRO A 300 20.90 -32.02 10.73
N THR A 301 20.91 -32.41 9.47
CA THR A 301 20.41 -33.73 9.05
C THR A 301 21.27 -34.79 9.73
N PHE A 302 20.74 -35.42 10.78
CA PHE A 302 21.27 -36.66 11.35
C PHE A 302 20.58 -37.86 10.71
#